data_AF-A0A8B9GC80-F1
#
_entry.id   AF-A0A8B9GC80-F1
#
_cell.length_a   1.000
_cell.length_b   1.000
_cell.length_c   1.000
_cell.angle_alpha   90.00
_cell.angle_beta   90.00
_cell.angle_gamma   90.00
#
_symmetry.space_group_name_H-M   'P 1'
#
loop_
_entity.id
_entity.type
_entity.pdbx_description
1 polymer ?
#
loop_
_entity_poly.entity_id
_entity_poly.type
_entity_poly.pdbx_seq_one_letter_code
_entity_poly.pdbx_strand_id
1 'polypeptide(L)'
;ASSCDAEKCLSAASFQCNFAVVQYGFEIRTEFDLQENWDPRATLQKVLDIVQVCNVTKTASAMQHVLDSIFTESHGSHKDAAKVMIVLTDGEILLDEMNLTTVINSPKMAGIKRYAIGVGDAFKKPKALNELRLIASGPDDTNVFQVTNYSALDGLISTLQQSIIGIEGTQGDALEYELAQAGFNVQILDKRVLIFGAVGAFDWSGGILLYDLATKTAVFLNESKEEAQQAKHSYLGYSVAVVHTEYGPLYVAGAPRHSMSGKVFVFQDGHLKQTLQGEQVGSYFGSELCPVDVNCDGVTDLLLVGAPFYHIRGEEGRVYVYRLETETGSFTLKEHLNVQVTSRFARFGFTVASIGDINGDGYEDIAVGAPLEDQLPNSSSFGSIYIFNGDKDKIKSSFSQRVKASEISSGLQYFGQSIAGGFDFTNDGLQDITVGSLENVIVLRSRPVVHFLTSVRFNPDRILIFQNNSLVTAELCFNAVSAVPVSQQGNEWEL
;
A
#
# COMPACT_ATOMS: atom_id res chain seq x y z
N ALA A 1 20.75 -32.15 8.84
CA ALA A 1 20.28 -30.78 8.55
C ALA A 1 18.75 -30.72 8.38
N SER A 2 18.02 -31.70 8.93
CA SER A 2 16.63 -32.03 8.57
C SER A 2 15.60 -31.61 9.63
N SER A 3 15.91 -30.66 10.50
CA SER A 3 14.96 -30.15 11.50
C SER A 3 14.38 -28.76 11.18
N CYS A 4 14.98 -28.03 10.23
CA CYS A 4 14.56 -26.66 9.91
C CYS A 4 13.43 -26.57 8.86
N ASP A 5 13.22 -27.59 8.04
CA ASP A 5 12.31 -27.48 6.90
C ASP A 5 10.85 -27.78 7.26
N ALA A 6 10.59 -28.54 8.33
CA ALA A 6 9.24 -28.76 8.84
C ALA A 6 8.68 -27.52 9.60
N GLU A 7 9.55 -26.72 10.23
CA GLU A 7 9.14 -25.49 10.93
C GLU A 7 8.72 -24.37 9.96
N LYS A 8 9.28 -24.33 8.75
CA LYS A 8 8.95 -23.28 7.77
C LYS A 8 7.56 -23.40 7.16
N CYS A 9 6.93 -24.59 7.19
CA CYS A 9 5.53 -24.75 6.80
C CYS A 9 4.54 -24.17 7.84
N LEU A 10 4.97 -23.89 9.07
CA LEU A 10 4.06 -23.50 10.17
C LEU A 10 3.93 -21.99 10.39
N SER A 11 4.69 -21.14 9.68
CA SER A 11 4.80 -19.71 10.04
C SER A 11 4.37 -18.70 8.96
N ALA A 12 3.65 -19.10 7.91
CA ALA A 12 3.15 -18.15 6.92
C ALA A 12 1.71 -18.50 6.51
N ALA A 13 0.75 -17.69 6.98
CA ALA A 13 -0.70 -17.81 6.85
C ALA A 13 -1.30 -19.08 7.49
N SER A 14 -2.31 -18.93 8.36
CA SER A 14 -3.02 -20.06 8.97
C SER A 14 -3.93 -20.75 7.94
N PHE A 15 -3.34 -21.39 6.94
CA PHE A 15 -4.05 -22.41 6.17
C PHE A 15 -4.18 -23.63 7.08
N GLN A 16 -5.40 -23.95 7.52
CA GLN A 16 -5.71 -25.24 8.15
C GLN A 16 -5.65 -26.34 7.07
N CYS A 17 -4.44 -26.69 6.64
CA CYS A 17 -4.22 -27.84 5.78
C CYS A 17 -4.12 -29.10 6.64
N ASN A 18 -5.15 -29.92 6.58
CA ASN A 18 -5.12 -31.26 7.15
C ASN A 18 -4.46 -32.21 6.14
N PHE A 19 -3.47 -32.99 6.59
CA PHE A 19 -2.75 -33.97 5.78
C PHE A 19 -3.03 -35.39 6.25
N ALA A 20 -3.03 -36.33 5.30
CA ALA A 20 -3.10 -37.76 5.52
C ALA A 20 -2.03 -38.43 4.65
N VAL A 21 -1.49 -39.56 5.11
CA VAL A 21 -0.48 -40.33 4.37
C VAL A 21 -0.97 -41.75 4.17
N VAL A 22 -1.01 -42.16 2.91
CA VAL A 22 -1.32 -43.53 2.50
C VAL A 22 -0.12 -44.08 1.74
N GLN A 23 0.48 -45.13 2.27
CA GLN A 23 1.54 -45.87 1.60
C GLN A 23 0.93 -47.06 0.84
N TYR A 24 1.46 -47.38 -0.34
CA TYR A 24 0.96 -48.47 -1.16
C TYR A 24 2.07 -49.29 -1.81
N GLY A 25 1.83 -50.59 -1.91
CA GLY A 25 2.68 -51.59 -2.56
C GLY A 25 1.93 -52.92 -2.60
N PHE A 26 2.45 -53.97 -1.96
CA PHE A 26 1.74 -55.25 -1.81
C PHE A 26 0.41 -55.10 -1.07
N GLU A 27 0.42 -54.26 -0.05
CA GLU A 27 -0.75 -53.80 0.69
C GLU A 27 -0.89 -52.27 0.58
N ILE A 28 -2.09 -51.77 0.90
CA ILE A 28 -2.37 -50.34 1.00
C ILE A 28 -2.58 -50.04 2.48
N ARG A 29 -1.77 -49.14 3.04
CA ARG A 29 -1.77 -48.80 4.46
C ARG A 29 -1.97 -47.30 4.65
N THR A 30 -2.97 -46.93 5.43
CA THR A 30 -3.12 -45.56 5.94
C THR A 30 -2.20 -45.41 7.15
N GLU A 31 -1.13 -44.63 7.01
CA GLU A 31 -0.16 -44.38 8.08
C GLU A 31 -0.74 -43.40 9.12
N PHE A 32 -1.53 -42.44 8.64
CA PHE A 32 -2.42 -41.59 9.44
C PHE A 32 -3.45 -40.88 8.56
N ASP A 33 -4.60 -40.54 9.13
CA ASP A 33 -5.70 -39.86 8.43
C ASP A 33 -5.73 -38.32 8.67
N LEU A 34 -6.78 -37.64 8.18
CA LEU A 34 -6.90 -36.18 8.27
C LEU A 34 -7.27 -35.69 9.68
N GLN A 35 -7.68 -36.55 10.62
CA GLN A 35 -7.95 -36.19 12.02
C GLN A 35 -6.67 -36.20 12.87
N GLU A 36 -5.66 -36.95 12.45
CA GLU A 36 -4.48 -37.26 13.27
C GLU A 36 -3.30 -36.27 13.07
N ASN A 37 -3.55 -35.12 12.43
CA ASN A 37 -2.54 -34.11 12.09
C ASN A 37 -2.55 -32.84 12.96
N TRP A 38 -3.35 -32.81 14.04
CA TRP A 38 -3.48 -31.65 14.92
C TRP A 38 -2.23 -31.40 15.79
N ASP A 39 -1.36 -32.41 15.98
CA ASP A 39 -0.07 -32.28 16.67
C ASP A 39 1.10 -32.55 15.70
N PRO A 40 1.75 -31.50 15.17
CA PRO A 40 2.85 -31.62 14.23
C PRO A 40 4.00 -32.52 14.72
N ARG A 41 4.26 -32.57 16.03
CA ARG A 41 5.36 -33.40 16.58
C ARG A 41 4.99 -34.87 16.56
N ALA A 42 3.77 -35.20 16.97
CA ALA A 42 3.28 -36.58 16.93
C ALA A 42 3.16 -37.10 15.50
N THR A 43 2.67 -36.27 14.57
CA THR A 43 2.55 -36.63 13.15
C THR A 43 3.93 -36.80 12.50
N LEU A 44 4.90 -35.92 12.79
CA LEU A 44 6.27 -36.09 12.30
C LEU A 44 6.89 -37.39 12.81
N GLN A 45 6.67 -37.74 14.08
CA GLN A 45 7.16 -39.00 14.63
C GLN A 45 6.55 -40.20 13.90
N LYS A 46 5.25 -40.20 13.63
CA LYS A 46 4.60 -41.24 12.81
C LYS A 46 5.26 -41.38 11.44
N VAL A 47 5.56 -40.26 10.78
CA VAL A 47 6.27 -40.27 9.47
C VAL A 47 7.65 -40.91 9.59
N LEU A 48 8.41 -40.59 10.64
CA LEU A 48 9.73 -41.16 10.88
C LEU A 48 9.69 -42.67 11.17
N ASP A 49 8.57 -43.16 11.71
CA ASP A 49 8.36 -44.56 12.05
C ASP A 49 7.78 -45.39 10.89
N ILE A 50 7.48 -44.77 9.73
CA ILE A 50 6.94 -45.48 8.55
C ILE A 50 7.96 -46.52 8.07
N VAL A 51 7.51 -47.76 7.98
CA VAL A 51 8.27 -48.86 7.37
C VAL A 51 7.80 -49.06 5.94
N GLN A 52 8.74 -49.04 5.00
CA GLN A 52 8.44 -49.18 3.58
C GLN A 52 7.71 -50.49 3.27
N VAL A 53 6.53 -50.36 2.65
CA VAL A 53 5.83 -51.48 2.02
C VAL A 53 6.52 -51.78 0.70
N CYS A 54 7.12 -52.97 0.62
CA CYS A 54 7.81 -53.45 -0.57
C CYS A 54 6.85 -54.25 -1.48
N ASN A 55 7.35 -54.56 -2.68
CA ASN A 55 6.71 -55.36 -3.73
C ASN A 55 5.49 -54.69 -4.38
N VAL A 56 5.33 -54.91 -5.69
CA VAL A 56 4.22 -54.47 -6.57
C VAL A 56 3.86 -52.98 -6.48
N THR A 57 2.99 -52.50 -7.36
CA THR A 57 2.67 -51.07 -7.46
C THR A 57 1.18 -50.91 -7.73
N LYS A 58 0.38 -50.94 -6.65
CA LYS A 58 -1.09 -50.89 -6.68
C LYS A 58 -1.66 -49.47 -6.65
N THR A 59 -1.26 -48.63 -7.61
CA THR A 59 -1.60 -47.19 -7.62
C THR A 59 -3.10 -46.92 -7.79
N ALA A 60 -3.81 -47.63 -8.68
CA ALA A 60 -5.23 -47.41 -8.92
C ALA A 60 -6.05 -47.81 -7.69
N SER A 61 -5.74 -48.96 -7.08
CA SER A 61 -6.38 -49.39 -5.84
C SER A 61 -6.08 -48.43 -4.68
N ALA A 62 -4.86 -47.89 -4.59
CA ALA A 62 -4.50 -46.91 -3.57
C ALA A 62 -5.29 -45.60 -3.71
N MET A 63 -5.42 -45.07 -4.93
CA MET A 63 -6.24 -43.89 -5.20
C MET A 63 -7.71 -44.13 -4.81
N GLN A 64 -8.25 -45.31 -5.13
CA GLN A 64 -9.61 -45.68 -4.73
C GLN A 64 -9.76 -45.75 -3.20
N HIS A 65 -8.78 -46.31 -2.49
CA HIS A 65 -8.76 -46.31 -1.02
C HIS A 65 -8.78 -44.91 -0.43
N VAL A 66 -8.05 -43.95 -1.01
CA VAL A 66 -8.09 -42.54 -0.58
C VAL A 66 -9.50 -41.95 -0.74
N LEU A 67 -10.19 -42.25 -1.83
CA LEU A 67 -11.57 -41.79 -2.05
C LEU A 67 -12.56 -42.39 -1.05
N ASP A 68 -12.37 -43.67 -0.71
CA ASP A 68 -13.34 -44.43 0.10
C ASP A 68 -13.09 -44.30 1.61
N SER A 69 -11.84 -44.07 2.02
CA SER A 69 -11.44 -44.06 3.42
C SER A 69 -10.97 -42.69 3.90
N ILE A 70 -10.19 -41.94 3.12
CA ILE A 70 -9.55 -40.70 3.59
C ILE A 70 -10.45 -39.48 3.34
N PHE A 71 -10.99 -39.31 2.12
CA PHE A 71 -11.87 -38.19 1.79
C PHE A 71 -13.31 -38.38 2.27
N THR A 72 -13.45 -38.85 3.51
CA THR A 72 -14.70 -39.06 4.22
C THR A 72 -14.76 -38.21 5.48
N GLU A 73 -15.95 -37.73 5.85
CA GLU A 73 -16.13 -36.88 7.06
C GLU A 73 -15.71 -37.61 8.34
N SER A 74 -15.94 -38.92 8.40
CA SER A 74 -15.54 -39.76 9.53
C SER A 74 -14.03 -39.88 9.72
N HIS A 75 -13.22 -39.49 8.73
CA HIS A 75 -11.76 -39.48 8.79
C HIS A 75 -11.18 -38.07 8.61
N GLY A 76 -11.98 -37.02 8.86
CA GLY A 76 -11.51 -35.64 8.98
C GLY A 76 -11.58 -34.81 7.69
N SER A 77 -12.15 -35.35 6.61
CA SER A 77 -12.39 -34.57 5.39
C SER A 77 -13.62 -33.69 5.52
N HIS A 78 -13.50 -32.40 5.22
CA HIS A 78 -14.65 -31.50 5.13
C HIS A 78 -15.26 -31.48 3.72
N LYS A 79 -16.58 -31.26 3.61
CA LYS A 79 -17.29 -31.14 2.32
C LYS A 79 -16.89 -29.89 1.54
N ASP A 80 -16.64 -28.79 2.25
CA ASP A 80 -16.30 -27.49 1.66
C ASP A 80 -14.78 -27.29 1.49
N ALA A 81 -13.97 -28.27 1.88
CA ALA A 81 -12.53 -28.20 1.72
C ALA A 81 -12.11 -28.57 0.30
N ALA A 82 -11.19 -27.80 -0.29
CA ALA A 82 -10.48 -28.19 -1.50
C ALA A 82 -9.70 -29.49 -1.24
N LYS A 83 -9.92 -30.49 -2.11
CA LYS A 83 -9.28 -31.82 -1.97
C LYS A 83 -8.11 -31.92 -2.94
N VAL A 84 -6.93 -32.17 -2.38
CA VAL A 84 -5.69 -32.34 -3.14
C VAL A 84 -5.15 -33.74 -2.91
N MET A 85 -4.77 -34.43 -3.98
CA MET A 85 -4.13 -35.74 -3.95
C MET A 85 -2.76 -35.65 -4.63
N ILE A 86 -1.70 -36.00 -3.90
CA ILE A 86 -0.33 -36.02 -4.43
C ILE A 86 0.12 -37.48 -4.48
N VAL A 87 0.41 -37.98 -5.68
CA VAL A 87 0.81 -39.36 -5.91
C VAL A 87 2.31 -39.40 -6.23
N LEU A 88 3.09 -40.02 -5.34
CA LEU A 88 4.52 -40.27 -5.55
C LEU A 88 4.71 -41.73 -5.99
N THR A 89 5.31 -41.95 -7.16
CA THR A 89 5.59 -43.30 -7.68
C THR A 89 6.92 -43.33 -8.44
N ASP A 90 7.66 -44.43 -8.35
CA ASP A 90 8.93 -44.64 -9.04
C ASP A 90 8.82 -45.58 -10.26
N GLY A 91 7.63 -46.14 -10.50
CA GLY A 91 7.43 -47.18 -11.50
C GLY A 91 6.01 -47.29 -12.06
N GLU A 92 5.86 -48.27 -12.96
CA GLU A 92 4.59 -48.62 -13.59
C GLU A 92 3.67 -49.36 -12.61
N ILE A 93 2.36 -49.20 -12.81
CA ILE A 93 1.35 -50.02 -12.14
C ILE A 93 1.63 -51.50 -12.43
N LEU A 94 1.75 -52.28 -11.36
CA LEU A 94 2.11 -53.69 -11.41
C LEU A 94 1.26 -54.49 -10.42
N LEU A 95 0.58 -55.53 -10.92
CA LEU A 95 -0.28 -56.43 -10.13
C LEU A 95 -1.36 -55.69 -9.33
N ASP A 96 -1.91 -54.62 -9.92
CA ASP A 96 -3.08 -53.91 -9.43
C ASP A 96 -4.35 -54.53 -10.03
N GLU A 97 -5.33 -54.79 -9.18
CA GLU A 97 -6.62 -55.37 -9.56
C GLU A 97 -7.55 -54.31 -10.16
N MET A 98 -7.33 -53.03 -9.85
CA MET A 98 -8.14 -51.93 -10.36
C MET A 98 -7.54 -51.30 -11.61
N ASN A 99 -8.42 -50.77 -12.46
CA ASN A 99 -8.03 -50.02 -13.63
C ASN A 99 -7.94 -48.52 -13.31
N LEU A 100 -6.78 -47.91 -13.56
CA LEU A 100 -6.51 -46.50 -13.28
C LEU A 100 -7.53 -45.55 -13.96
N THR A 101 -7.87 -45.80 -15.21
CA THR A 101 -8.84 -44.98 -15.97
C THR A 101 -10.23 -45.04 -15.36
N THR A 102 -10.63 -46.18 -14.79
CA THR A 102 -11.93 -46.33 -14.11
C THR A 102 -11.97 -45.51 -12.83
N VAL A 103 -10.89 -45.52 -12.04
CA VAL A 103 -10.79 -44.76 -10.79
C VAL A 103 -10.79 -43.25 -11.06
N ILE A 104 -10.05 -42.80 -12.06
CA ILE A 104 -9.97 -41.36 -12.41
C ILE A 104 -11.29 -40.81 -12.93
N ASN A 105 -12.04 -41.59 -13.71
CA ASN A 105 -13.34 -41.18 -14.23
C ASN A 105 -14.51 -41.42 -13.26
N SER A 106 -14.23 -41.86 -12.03
CA SER A 106 -15.24 -42.05 -10.99
C SER A 106 -15.85 -40.71 -10.56
N PRO A 107 -17.17 -40.63 -10.29
CA PRO A 107 -17.79 -39.43 -9.73
C PRO A 107 -17.16 -38.96 -8.42
N LYS A 108 -16.63 -39.88 -7.61
CA LYS A 108 -15.92 -39.55 -6.37
C LYS A 108 -14.59 -38.81 -6.60
N MET A 109 -14.04 -38.92 -7.81
CA MET A 109 -12.81 -38.23 -8.21
C MET A 109 -13.06 -36.78 -8.68
N ALA A 110 -14.32 -36.40 -8.89
CA ALA A 110 -14.70 -35.05 -9.30
C ALA A 110 -14.32 -34.02 -8.22
N GLY A 111 -13.75 -32.89 -8.64
CA GLY A 111 -13.34 -31.82 -7.73
C GLY A 111 -12.05 -32.07 -6.94
N ILE A 112 -11.36 -33.20 -7.16
CA ILE A 112 -10.06 -33.50 -6.55
C ILE A 112 -8.94 -33.07 -7.49
N LYS A 113 -8.09 -32.13 -7.07
CA LYS A 113 -6.89 -31.73 -7.79
C LYS A 113 -5.79 -32.77 -7.55
N ARG A 114 -5.19 -33.30 -8.62
CA ARG A 114 -4.21 -34.39 -8.54
C ARG A 114 -2.86 -33.96 -9.10
N TYR A 115 -1.80 -34.32 -8.39
CA TYR A 115 -0.40 -34.12 -8.80
C TYR A 115 0.30 -35.46 -8.86
N ALA A 116 1.11 -35.67 -9.88
CA ALA A 116 1.87 -36.91 -10.07
C ALA A 116 3.36 -36.62 -10.03
N ILE A 117 4.08 -37.28 -9.12
CA ILE A 117 5.51 -37.10 -8.93
C ILE A 117 6.19 -38.42 -9.27
N GLY A 118 6.91 -38.43 -10.39
CA GLY A 118 7.72 -39.58 -10.78
C GLY A 118 9.12 -39.47 -10.21
N VAL A 119 9.56 -40.53 -9.51
CA VAL A 119 10.90 -40.59 -8.91
C VAL A 119 11.81 -41.49 -9.75
N GLY A 120 13.05 -41.05 -9.99
CA GLY A 120 14.06 -41.87 -10.66
C GLY A 120 13.75 -42.16 -12.14
N ASP A 121 13.67 -43.45 -12.49
CA ASP A 121 13.55 -43.91 -13.88
C ASP A 121 12.11 -43.92 -14.44
N ALA A 122 11.12 -43.48 -13.67
CA ALA A 122 9.72 -43.41 -14.08
C ALA A 122 9.53 -42.65 -15.43
N PHE A 123 10.30 -41.59 -15.66
CA PHE A 123 10.25 -40.80 -16.89
C PHE A 123 10.95 -41.44 -18.10
N LYS A 124 11.76 -42.47 -17.88
CA LYS A 124 12.44 -43.21 -18.96
C LYS A 124 11.57 -44.32 -19.54
N LYS A 125 10.49 -44.70 -18.85
CA LYS A 125 9.56 -45.75 -19.26
C LYS A 125 8.29 -45.12 -19.85
N PRO A 126 7.99 -45.32 -21.15
CA PRO A 126 6.83 -44.69 -21.79
C PRO A 126 5.49 -45.00 -21.10
N LYS A 127 5.34 -46.21 -20.57
CA LYS A 127 4.12 -46.63 -19.88
C LYS A 127 3.96 -45.94 -18.52
N ALA A 128 5.01 -45.86 -17.71
CA ALA A 128 4.98 -45.14 -16.44
C ALA A 128 4.72 -43.63 -16.64
N LEU A 129 5.31 -43.03 -17.68
CA LEU A 129 5.06 -41.62 -18.01
C LEU A 129 3.58 -41.37 -18.39
N ASN A 130 2.98 -42.27 -19.17
CA ASN A 130 1.57 -42.16 -19.51
C ASN A 130 0.66 -42.35 -18.29
N GLU A 131 1.01 -43.25 -17.38
CA GLU A 131 0.30 -43.43 -16.11
C GLU A 131 0.39 -42.17 -15.22
N LEU A 132 1.57 -41.56 -15.09
CA LEU A 132 1.76 -40.29 -14.37
C LEU A 132 0.90 -39.15 -14.94
N ARG A 133 0.88 -39.01 -16.27
CA ARG A 133 0.02 -38.03 -16.95
C ARG A 133 -1.46 -38.27 -16.71
N LEU A 134 -1.86 -39.54 -16.69
CA LEU A 134 -3.25 -39.90 -16.43
C LEU A 134 -3.65 -39.59 -14.98
N ILE A 135 -2.75 -39.85 -14.02
CA ILE A 135 -2.98 -39.57 -12.59
C ILE A 135 -3.18 -38.07 -12.34
N ALA A 136 -2.30 -37.22 -12.90
CA ALA A 136 -2.36 -35.79 -12.69
C ALA A 136 -3.64 -35.16 -13.28
N SER A 137 -4.13 -34.09 -12.65
CA SER A 137 -5.14 -33.24 -13.28
C SER A 137 -4.47 -32.37 -14.33
N GLY A 138 -5.13 -32.11 -15.47
CA GLY A 138 -4.57 -31.21 -16.49
C GLY A 138 -4.34 -29.78 -15.98
N PRO A 139 -3.41 -29.02 -16.59
CA PRO A 139 -2.51 -29.43 -17.67
C PRO A 139 -1.23 -30.14 -17.17
N ASP A 140 -0.73 -31.10 -17.95
CA ASP A 140 0.35 -32.03 -17.54
C ASP A 140 1.67 -31.33 -17.20
N ASP A 141 1.98 -30.24 -17.90
CA ASP A 141 3.19 -29.40 -17.76
C ASP A 141 3.31 -28.71 -16.39
N THR A 142 2.20 -28.62 -15.65
CA THR A 142 2.15 -27.99 -14.31
C THR A 142 1.88 -28.96 -13.18
N ASN A 143 1.39 -30.18 -13.47
CA ASN A 143 0.93 -31.12 -12.44
C ASN A 143 1.67 -32.48 -12.46
N VAL A 144 2.56 -32.71 -13.44
CA VAL A 144 3.46 -33.87 -13.49
C VAL A 144 4.90 -33.41 -13.24
N PHE A 145 5.53 -33.94 -12.20
CA PHE A 145 6.87 -33.53 -11.79
C PHE A 145 7.88 -34.67 -11.83
N GLN A 146 9.06 -34.39 -12.40
CA GLN A 146 10.20 -35.30 -12.37
C GLN A 146 11.15 -34.93 -11.25
N VAL A 147 11.38 -35.88 -10.35
CA VAL A 147 12.31 -35.72 -9.22
C VAL A 147 13.49 -36.66 -9.42
N THR A 148 14.66 -36.07 -9.66
CA THR A 148 15.93 -36.83 -9.82
C THR A 148 16.62 -37.07 -8.47
N ASN A 149 16.34 -36.26 -7.45
CA ASN A 149 16.77 -36.42 -6.06
C ASN A 149 15.86 -35.64 -5.08
N TYR A 150 15.95 -35.90 -3.78
CA TYR A 150 15.07 -35.29 -2.76
C TYR A 150 15.15 -33.74 -2.70
N SER A 151 16.27 -33.12 -3.11
CA SER A 151 16.39 -31.65 -3.20
C SER A 151 15.57 -31.01 -4.32
N ALA A 152 15.04 -31.79 -5.26
CA ALA A 152 14.16 -31.28 -6.32
C ALA A 152 12.69 -31.13 -5.87
N LEU A 153 12.34 -31.49 -4.63
CA LEU A 153 10.99 -31.26 -4.08
C LEU A 153 10.74 -29.79 -3.68
N ASP A 154 11.77 -28.96 -3.52
CA ASP A 154 11.60 -27.55 -3.10
C ASP A 154 10.83 -26.72 -4.13
N GLY A 155 11.09 -26.92 -5.43
CA GLY A 155 10.34 -26.24 -6.51
C GLY A 155 8.89 -26.72 -6.67
N LEU A 156 8.58 -27.89 -6.13
CA LEU A 156 7.23 -28.45 -6.12
C LEU A 156 6.37 -27.79 -5.02
N ILE A 157 6.97 -27.51 -3.86
CA ILE A 157 6.31 -26.82 -2.75
C ILE A 157 5.83 -25.42 -3.19
N SER A 158 6.67 -24.67 -3.90
CA SER A 158 6.30 -23.33 -4.38
C SER A 158 5.20 -23.35 -5.45
N THR A 159 5.21 -24.35 -6.33
CA THR A 159 4.20 -24.49 -7.38
C THR A 159 2.85 -24.92 -6.80
N LEU A 160 2.85 -25.82 -5.82
CA LEU A 160 1.65 -26.21 -5.08
C LEU A 160 1.03 -25.02 -4.34
N GLN A 161 1.85 -24.21 -3.67
CA GLN A 161 1.40 -22.98 -2.99
C GLN A 161 0.73 -21.98 -3.96
N GLN A 162 1.30 -21.79 -5.15
CA GLN A 162 0.75 -20.86 -6.15
C GLN A 162 -0.58 -21.34 -6.75
N SER A 163 -0.74 -22.66 -6.96
CA SER A 163 -1.96 -23.23 -7.58
C SER A 163 -3.19 -23.27 -6.66
N ILE A 164 -3.02 -23.04 -5.36
CA ILE A 164 -4.10 -22.94 -4.37
C ILE A 164 -4.71 -21.53 -4.34
N ILE A 165 -4.00 -20.52 -4.87
CA ILE A 165 -4.47 -19.15 -4.93
C ILE A 165 -5.35 -19.00 -6.18
N GLY A 166 -6.67 -18.89 -5.98
CA GLY A 166 -7.64 -18.71 -7.05
C GLY A 166 -7.38 -17.45 -7.86
N ILE A 167 -6.99 -17.62 -9.12
CA ILE A 167 -6.76 -16.50 -10.05
C ILE A 167 -8.10 -16.15 -10.71
N GLU A 168 -8.50 -14.89 -10.51
CA GLU A 168 -9.54 -14.14 -11.21
C GLU A 168 -10.97 -14.70 -11.19
N GLY A 169 -11.82 -14.07 -10.37
CA GLY A 169 -13.23 -13.83 -10.68
C GLY A 169 -14.15 -15.04 -10.87
N THR A 170 -13.67 -16.25 -10.57
CA THR A 170 -14.50 -17.46 -10.53
C THR A 170 -15.10 -17.57 -9.13
N GLN A 171 -16.42 -17.72 -9.04
CA GLN A 171 -17.10 -17.93 -7.77
C GLN A 171 -16.52 -19.18 -7.10
N GLY A 172 -15.72 -18.97 -6.05
CA GLY A 172 -15.02 -20.05 -5.35
C GLY A 172 -14.36 -19.54 -4.07
N ASP A 173 -13.36 -18.66 -4.17
CA ASP A 173 -12.64 -18.10 -3.02
C ASP A 173 -12.32 -16.62 -3.28
N ALA A 174 -12.67 -15.73 -2.35
CA ALA A 174 -12.29 -14.31 -2.42
C ALA A 174 -10.80 -14.17 -2.03
N LEU A 175 -10.01 -13.43 -2.80
CA LEU A 175 -8.62 -13.14 -2.45
C LEU A 175 -8.62 -12.25 -1.20
N GLU A 176 -8.16 -12.76 -0.06
CA GLU A 176 -8.16 -12.02 1.20
C GLU A 176 -6.90 -11.17 1.34
N TYR A 177 -5.72 -11.76 1.22
CA TYR A 177 -4.45 -11.05 1.45
C TYR A 177 -3.35 -11.38 0.44
N GLU A 178 -3.57 -12.32 -0.46
CA GLU A 178 -2.58 -12.85 -1.40
C GLU A 178 -2.03 -11.75 -2.31
N LEU A 179 -2.90 -10.81 -2.68
CA LEU A 179 -2.58 -9.64 -3.48
C LEU A 179 -2.62 -8.35 -2.65
N ALA A 180 -2.49 -8.43 -1.32
CA ALA A 180 -2.68 -7.29 -0.42
C ALA A 180 -1.82 -6.08 -0.77
N GLN A 181 -0.61 -6.30 -1.32
CA GLN A 181 0.37 -5.25 -1.59
C GLN A 181 0.60 -4.37 -0.34
N ALA A 182 0.67 -5.00 0.83
CA ALA A 182 0.91 -4.31 2.09
C ALA A 182 2.22 -3.52 2.01
N GLY A 183 2.15 -2.23 2.37
CA GLY A 183 3.24 -1.28 2.20
C GLY A 183 3.18 -0.48 0.90
N PHE A 184 2.06 -0.53 0.18
CA PHE A 184 1.80 0.37 -0.95
C PHE A 184 1.95 1.85 -0.54
N ASN A 185 1.52 2.18 0.67
CA ASN A 185 1.83 3.42 1.37
C ASN A 185 2.21 3.10 2.83
N VAL A 186 3.08 3.88 3.44
CA VAL A 186 3.56 3.65 4.81
C VAL A 186 3.68 4.98 5.55
N GLN A 187 3.14 5.03 6.76
CA GLN A 187 3.33 6.14 7.70
C GLN A 187 3.92 5.60 9.01
N ILE A 188 4.90 6.31 9.55
CA ILE A 188 5.47 6.03 10.87
C ILE A 188 4.79 6.97 11.86
N LEU A 189 4.05 6.42 12.83
CA LEU A 189 3.41 7.21 13.89
C LEU A 189 4.46 7.66 14.91
N ASP A 190 5.22 6.70 15.42
CA ASP A 190 6.29 6.91 16.38
C ASP A 190 7.31 5.76 16.26
N LYS A 191 8.26 5.65 17.20
CA LYS A 191 9.24 4.54 17.22
C LYS A 191 8.61 3.15 17.45
N ARG A 192 7.30 3.06 17.64
CA ARG A 192 6.58 1.87 18.05
C ARG A 192 5.52 1.42 17.05
N VAL A 193 4.76 2.32 16.44
CA VAL A 193 3.63 1.96 15.57
C VAL A 193 3.88 2.37 14.13
N LEU A 194 3.71 1.41 13.22
CA LEU A 194 3.75 1.58 11.77
C LEU A 194 2.36 1.37 11.19
N ILE A 195 2.03 2.15 10.16
CA ILE A 195 0.77 2.02 9.41
C ILE A 195 1.12 1.68 7.98
N PHE A 196 0.54 0.59 7.47
CA PHE A 196 0.71 0.16 6.09
C PHE A 196 -0.62 0.21 5.37
N GLY A 197 -0.65 0.81 4.18
CA GLY A 197 -1.72 0.63 3.22
C GLY A 197 -1.63 -0.75 2.55
N ALA A 198 -2.76 -1.44 2.42
CA ALA A 198 -2.87 -2.76 1.80
C ALA A 198 -3.99 -2.77 0.75
N VAL A 199 -3.74 -2.11 -0.38
CA VAL A 199 -4.73 -1.79 -1.42
C VAL A 199 -5.40 -2.99 -2.07
N GLY A 200 -4.71 -4.13 -2.14
CA GLY A 200 -5.22 -5.32 -2.84
C GLY A 200 -5.89 -6.35 -1.93
N ALA A 201 -5.99 -6.06 -0.63
CA ALA A 201 -6.67 -6.94 0.30
C ALA A 201 -8.17 -7.04 -0.04
N PHE A 202 -8.75 -8.22 0.15
CA PHE A 202 -10.18 -8.51 -0.03
C PHE A 202 -10.72 -8.02 -1.39
N ASP A 203 -10.26 -8.62 -2.49
CA ASP A 203 -10.60 -8.22 -3.87
C ASP A 203 -10.40 -6.72 -4.15
N TRP A 204 -9.25 -6.17 -3.73
CA TRP A 204 -8.94 -4.75 -3.84
C TRP A 204 -9.95 -3.80 -3.18
N SER A 205 -10.77 -4.28 -2.24
CA SER A 205 -11.50 -3.36 -1.35
C SER A 205 -10.49 -2.58 -0.49
N GLY A 206 -9.42 -3.25 -0.06
CA GLY A 206 -8.27 -2.69 0.60
C GLY A 206 -8.44 -2.50 2.11
N GLY A 207 -7.46 -1.86 2.73
CA GLY A 207 -7.46 -1.58 4.16
C GLY A 207 -6.12 -1.02 4.63
N ILE A 208 -6.02 -0.82 5.94
CA ILE A 208 -4.78 -0.42 6.61
C ILE A 208 -4.38 -1.43 7.67
N LEU A 209 -3.08 -1.68 7.79
CA LEU A 209 -2.50 -2.56 8.79
C LEU A 209 -1.72 -1.71 9.81
N LEU A 210 -2.15 -1.72 11.06
CA LEU A 210 -1.46 -1.13 12.19
C LEU A 210 -0.52 -2.17 12.79
N TYR A 211 0.78 -1.91 12.79
CA TYR A 211 1.79 -2.82 13.32
C TYR A 211 2.53 -2.21 14.51
N ASP A 212 2.42 -2.84 15.68
CA ASP A 212 3.18 -2.46 16.88
C ASP A 212 4.50 -3.26 16.93
N LEU A 213 5.62 -2.55 16.81
CA LEU A 213 6.98 -3.09 16.82
C LEU A 213 7.37 -3.72 18.17
N ALA A 214 6.80 -3.26 19.28
CA ALA A 214 7.13 -3.75 20.62
C ALA A 214 6.43 -5.08 20.90
N THR A 215 5.15 -5.19 20.58
CA THR A 215 4.35 -6.42 20.78
C THR A 215 4.44 -7.38 19.59
N LYS A 216 4.91 -6.89 18.43
CA LYS A 216 4.93 -7.59 17.14
C LYS A 216 3.53 -8.04 16.68
N THR A 217 2.51 -7.29 17.05
CA THR A 217 1.12 -7.57 16.68
C THR A 217 0.65 -6.64 15.57
N ALA A 218 -0.18 -7.16 14.68
CA ALA A 218 -0.79 -6.40 13.59
C ALA A 218 -2.31 -6.38 13.75
N VAL A 219 -2.93 -5.23 13.50
CA VAL A 219 -4.39 -5.05 13.45
C VAL A 219 -4.75 -4.53 12.07
N PHE A 220 -5.63 -5.24 11.38
CA PHE A 220 -6.13 -4.82 10.06
C PHE A 220 -7.45 -4.06 10.23
N LEU A 221 -7.53 -2.86 9.66
CA LEU A 221 -8.72 -2.02 9.66
C LEU A 221 -9.23 -1.84 8.23
N ASN A 222 -10.53 -2.03 8.06
CA ASN A 222 -11.26 -1.85 6.81
C ASN A 222 -12.67 -1.31 7.07
N GLU A 223 -13.44 -1.12 5.99
CA GLU A 223 -14.90 -0.96 6.11
C GLU A 223 -15.53 -2.22 6.71
N SER A 224 -16.77 -2.11 7.22
CA SER A 224 -17.50 -3.28 7.72
C SER A 224 -17.59 -4.37 6.65
N LYS A 225 -17.65 -5.67 7.03
CA LYS A 225 -17.67 -6.78 6.06
C LYS A 225 -18.77 -6.64 4.98
N GLU A 226 -19.95 -6.16 5.37
CA GLU A 226 -21.09 -5.96 4.47
C GLU A 226 -20.86 -4.83 3.46
N GLU A 227 -20.20 -3.75 3.88
CA GLU A 227 -19.82 -2.63 3.02
C GLU A 227 -18.61 -2.99 2.14
N ALA A 228 -17.62 -3.68 2.69
CA ALA A 228 -16.42 -4.15 1.97
C ALA A 228 -16.78 -5.02 0.76
N GLN A 229 -17.82 -5.84 0.88
CA GLN A 229 -18.30 -6.70 -0.21
C GLN A 229 -18.95 -5.91 -1.35
N GLN A 230 -19.47 -4.73 -1.07
CA GLN A 230 -19.95 -3.76 -2.06
C GLN A 230 -18.84 -2.83 -2.56
N ALA A 231 -17.76 -2.70 -1.78
CA ALA A 231 -16.63 -1.81 -2.03
C ALA A 231 -15.44 -2.50 -2.72
N LYS A 232 -15.68 -3.55 -3.52
CA LYS A 232 -14.61 -4.19 -4.32
C LYS A 232 -13.90 -3.17 -5.21
N HIS A 233 -12.60 -3.34 -5.39
CA HIS A 233 -11.76 -2.46 -6.23
C HIS A 233 -11.73 -0.98 -5.80
N SER A 234 -11.94 -0.70 -4.52
CA SER A 234 -11.92 0.65 -3.95
C SER A 234 -10.52 1.21 -3.66
N TYR A 235 -9.54 0.32 -3.49
CA TYR A 235 -8.15 0.65 -3.15
C TYR A 235 -8.00 1.38 -1.81
N LEU A 236 -8.75 0.98 -0.78
CA LEU A 236 -8.52 1.53 0.57
C LEU A 236 -7.07 1.27 1.02
N GLY A 237 -6.44 2.29 1.56
CA GLY A 237 -5.02 2.26 1.93
C GLY A 237 -4.09 2.68 0.79
N TYR A 238 -4.62 3.27 -0.29
CA TYR A 238 -3.78 3.83 -1.35
C TYR A 238 -2.88 4.95 -0.82
N SER A 239 -3.44 5.77 0.06
CA SER A 239 -2.74 6.75 0.88
C SER A 239 -3.08 6.49 2.34
N VAL A 240 -2.12 6.69 3.24
CA VAL A 240 -2.36 6.67 4.68
C VAL A 240 -1.75 7.90 5.33
N ALA A 241 -2.37 8.40 6.38
CA ALA A 241 -1.89 9.53 7.16
C ALA A 241 -2.28 9.36 8.64
N VAL A 242 -1.50 9.99 9.51
CA VAL A 242 -1.79 10.10 10.94
C VAL A 242 -2.16 11.54 11.24
N VAL A 243 -3.27 11.72 11.94
CA VAL A 243 -3.69 13.01 12.47
C VAL A 243 -3.51 12.99 13.98
N HIS A 244 -2.78 13.96 14.51
CA HIS A 244 -2.56 14.10 15.96
C HIS A 244 -3.69 14.93 16.56
N THR A 245 -4.30 14.42 17.63
CA THR A 245 -5.35 15.11 18.38
C THR A 245 -5.07 15.04 19.87
N GLU A 246 -5.70 15.90 20.67
CA GLU A 246 -5.57 15.89 22.13
C GLU A 246 -6.00 14.56 22.78
N TYR A 247 -6.88 13.80 22.12
CA TYR A 247 -7.45 12.55 22.64
C TYR A 247 -6.80 11.29 22.04
N GLY A 248 -5.71 11.45 21.30
CA GLY A 248 -4.98 10.36 20.63
C GLY A 248 -5.00 10.47 19.10
N PRO A 249 -4.28 9.57 18.40
CA PRO A 249 -4.15 9.63 16.96
C PRO A 249 -5.44 9.19 16.26
N LEU A 250 -5.77 9.86 15.16
CA LEU A 250 -6.72 9.36 14.17
C LEU A 250 -5.93 8.78 12.99
N TYR A 251 -6.37 7.63 12.48
CA TYR A 251 -5.77 6.99 11.32
C TYR A 251 -6.61 7.29 10.10
N VAL A 252 -6.02 7.91 9.09
CA VAL A 252 -6.73 8.33 7.89
C VAL A 252 -6.24 7.53 6.70
N ALA A 253 -7.15 7.03 5.88
CA ALA A 253 -6.82 6.23 4.71
C ALA A 253 -7.66 6.61 3.50
N GLY A 254 -7.01 6.77 2.36
CA GLY A 254 -7.67 7.06 1.09
C GLY A 254 -8.06 5.80 0.33
N ALA A 255 -9.22 5.86 -0.33
CA ALA A 255 -9.73 4.85 -1.25
C ALA A 255 -10.18 5.54 -2.56
N PRO A 256 -9.23 5.93 -3.42
CA PRO A 256 -9.51 6.84 -4.54
C PRO A 256 -10.38 6.25 -5.64
N ARG A 257 -10.62 4.94 -5.65
CA ARG A 257 -11.51 4.26 -6.60
C ARG A 257 -12.89 3.94 -6.00
N HIS A 258 -13.08 4.14 -4.69
CA HIS A 258 -14.33 3.82 -4.00
C HIS A 258 -15.49 4.60 -4.60
N SER A 259 -16.59 3.92 -4.91
CA SER A 259 -17.78 4.52 -5.53
C SER A 259 -17.47 5.31 -6.83
N MET A 260 -16.35 4.98 -7.48
CA MET A 260 -15.78 5.68 -8.64
C MET A 260 -15.40 7.16 -8.43
N SER A 261 -15.86 7.84 -7.38
CA SER A 261 -15.51 9.24 -7.09
C SER A 261 -14.39 9.39 -6.05
N GLY A 262 -14.09 8.34 -5.30
CA GLY A 262 -13.10 8.32 -4.23
C GLY A 262 -13.69 8.66 -2.87
N LYS A 263 -13.09 8.10 -1.81
CA LYS A 263 -13.43 8.36 -0.41
C LYS A 263 -12.17 8.44 0.45
N VAL A 264 -12.30 9.07 1.61
CA VAL A 264 -11.31 9.03 2.69
C VAL A 264 -11.97 8.55 3.97
N PHE A 265 -11.35 7.60 4.66
CA PHE A 265 -11.84 6.99 5.89
C PHE A 265 -11.00 7.46 7.06
N VAL A 266 -11.66 7.79 8.16
CA VAL A 266 -11.04 8.22 9.41
C VAL A 266 -11.38 7.18 10.47
N PHE A 267 -10.36 6.53 11.01
CA PHE A 267 -10.48 5.52 12.05
C PHE A 267 -9.99 6.04 13.39
N GLN A 268 -10.65 5.62 14.47
CA GLN A 268 -10.24 5.86 15.85
C GLN A 268 -10.47 4.58 16.65
N ASP A 269 -9.51 4.18 17.47
CA ASP A 269 -9.60 2.99 18.34
C ASP A 269 -10.04 1.71 17.60
N GLY A 270 -9.56 1.54 16.37
CA GLY A 270 -9.87 0.39 15.51
C GLY A 270 -11.27 0.39 14.88
N HIS A 271 -12.02 1.49 14.98
CA HIS A 271 -13.35 1.62 14.41
C HIS A 271 -13.43 2.79 13.44
N LEU A 272 -14.31 2.68 12.43
CA LEU A 272 -14.59 3.78 11.51
C LEU A 272 -15.34 4.89 12.26
N LYS A 273 -14.77 6.10 12.24
CA LYS A 273 -15.34 7.30 12.87
C LYS A 273 -16.06 8.20 11.87
N GLN A 274 -15.46 8.42 10.71
CA GLN A 274 -15.99 9.34 9.71
C GLN A 274 -15.54 8.94 8.30
N THR A 275 -16.38 9.25 7.32
CA THR A 275 -16.08 9.09 5.89
C THR A 275 -16.22 10.44 5.19
N LEU A 276 -15.21 10.82 4.41
CA LEU A 276 -15.21 12.00 3.54
C LEU A 276 -15.44 11.55 2.10
N GLN A 277 -16.44 12.12 1.44
CA GLN A 277 -16.87 11.70 0.09
C GLN A 277 -16.29 12.62 -0.99
N GLY A 278 -15.68 12.04 -2.02
CA GLY A 278 -15.29 12.76 -3.22
C GLY A 278 -16.50 13.10 -4.10
N GLU A 279 -16.53 14.32 -4.64
CA GLU A 279 -17.68 14.87 -5.37
C GLU A 279 -17.79 14.42 -6.83
N GLN A 280 -16.68 14.02 -7.47
CA GLN A 280 -16.62 13.79 -8.91
C GLN A 280 -16.05 12.42 -9.26
N VAL A 281 -16.78 11.69 -10.12
CA VAL A 281 -16.38 10.40 -10.68
C VAL A 281 -15.05 10.54 -11.42
N GLY A 282 -14.12 9.61 -11.16
CA GLY A 282 -12.81 9.56 -11.79
C GLY A 282 -11.82 10.59 -11.25
N SER A 283 -12.21 11.46 -10.31
CA SER A 283 -11.33 12.51 -9.79
C SER A 283 -10.16 11.99 -8.94
N TYR A 284 -10.25 10.72 -8.52
CA TYR A 284 -9.24 10.04 -7.70
C TYR A 284 -9.10 10.68 -6.31
N PHE A 285 -10.20 11.21 -5.76
CA PHE A 285 -10.24 11.85 -4.45
C PHE A 285 -9.74 10.92 -3.33
N GLY A 286 -8.81 11.40 -2.52
CA GLY A 286 -8.17 10.61 -1.48
C GLY A 286 -6.90 9.91 -1.92
N SER A 287 -6.37 10.19 -3.12
CA SER A 287 -5.10 9.59 -3.55
C SER A 287 -3.88 10.11 -2.80
N GLU A 288 -3.98 11.30 -2.22
CA GLU A 288 -2.94 11.97 -1.43
C GLU A 288 -3.59 12.55 -0.17
N LEU A 289 -2.92 12.40 0.97
CA LEU A 289 -3.36 12.90 2.28
C LEU A 289 -2.21 13.63 2.96
N CYS A 290 -2.45 14.87 3.39
CA CYS A 290 -1.45 15.67 4.09
C CYS A 290 -2.07 16.32 5.33
N PRO A 291 -1.86 15.76 6.54
CA PRO A 291 -2.20 16.42 7.79
C PRO A 291 -1.18 17.54 8.07
N VAL A 292 -1.65 18.69 8.54
CA VAL A 292 -0.82 19.88 8.80
C VAL A 292 -1.18 20.49 10.14
N ASP A 293 -0.17 20.78 10.96
CA ASP A 293 -0.26 21.51 12.22
C ASP A 293 0.28 22.93 11.94
N VAL A 294 -0.61 23.80 11.49
CA VAL A 294 -0.23 25.10 10.93
C VAL A 294 0.37 25.98 12.02
N ASN A 295 -0.16 25.90 13.24
CA ASN A 295 0.26 26.74 14.36
C ASN A 295 1.38 26.12 15.21
N CYS A 296 1.82 24.89 14.90
CA CYS A 296 2.86 24.13 15.59
C CYS A 296 2.55 23.88 17.09
N ASP A 297 1.29 23.68 17.45
CA ASP A 297 0.87 23.40 18.83
C ASP A 297 0.89 21.90 19.20
N GLY A 298 1.21 21.04 18.24
CA GLY A 298 1.24 19.58 18.37
C GLY A 298 -0.08 18.89 18.02
N VAL A 299 -1.12 19.65 17.66
CA VAL A 299 -2.41 19.16 17.21
C VAL A 299 -2.57 19.49 15.73
N THR A 300 -3.01 18.50 14.94
CA THR A 300 -3.26 18.72 13.51
C THR A 300 -4.47 19.65 13.31
N ASP A 301 -4.27 20.82 12.71
CA ASP A 301 -5.33 21.78 12.38
C ASP A 301 -6.15 21.34 11.15
N LEU A 302 -5.43 20.87 10.12
CA LEU A 302 -5.99 20.64 8.79
C LEU A 302 -5.63 19.27 8.23
N LEU A 303 -6.52 18.73 7.39
CA LEU A 303 -6.26 17.60 6.51
C LEU A 303 -6.48 18.05 5.06
N LEU A 304 -5.42 18.03 4.26
CA LEU A 304 -5.51 18.24 2.83
C LEU A 304 -5.72 16.91 2.11
N VAL A 305 -6.62 16.91 1.13
CA VAL A 305 -6.97 15.72 0.35
C VAL A 305 -6.82 16.02 -1.14
N GLY A 306 -5.95 15.26 -1.82
CA GLY A 306 -5.73 15.38 -3.26
C GLY A 306 -6.80 14.66 -4.09
N ALA A 307 -7.16 15.26 -5.21
CA ALA A 307 -7.95 14.68 -6.29
C ALA A 307 -7.33 15.08 -7.65
N PRO A 308 -6.18 14.49 -8.02
CA PRO A 308 -5.36 14.95 -9.15
C PRO A 308 -6.04 14.80 -10.51
N PHE A 309 -7.07 13.95 -10.64
CA PHE A 309 -7.81 13.76 -11.89
C PHE A 309 -9.15 14.52 -11.89
N TYR A 310 -9.36 15.41 -10.91
CA TYR A 310 -10.48 16.33 -10.94
C TYR A 310 -10.46 17.13 -12.25
N HIS A 311 -11.63 17.28 -12.86
CA HIS A 311 -11.75 17.89 -14.18
C HIS A 311 -12.93 18.86 -14.32
N ILE A 312 -12.65 19.99 -14.95
CA ILE A 312 -13.63 20.95 -15.46
C ILE A 312 -13.54 20.99 -17.00
N ARG A 313 -12.33 21.14 -17.55
CA ARG A 313 -12.06 21.13 -19.01
C ARG A 313 -10.99 20.11 -19.42
N GLY A 314 -10.28 19.53 -18.46
CA GLY A 314 -9.35 18.39 -18.56
C GLY A 314 -8.95 17.94 -17.15
N GLU A 315 -7.95 17.09 -16.97
CA GLU A 315 -7.42 16.72 -15.65
C GLU A 315 -6.62 17.87 -14.98
N GLU A 316 -7.27 18.98 -14.63
CA GLU A 316 -6.59 20.09 -13.96
C GLU A 316 -6.13 19.73 -12.55
N GLY A 317 -6.90 18.90 -11.84
CA GLY A 317 -6.66 18.49 -10.46
C GLY A 317 -7.20 19.48 -9.43
N ARG A 318 -7.37 19.00 -8.19
CA ARG A 318 -7.90 19.77 -7.06
C ARG A 318 -7.32 19.27 -5.73
N VAL A 319 -7.19 20.18 -4.77
CA VAL A 319 -6.89 19.86 -3.36
C VAL A 319 -7.99 20.43 -2.47
N TYR A 320 -8.56 19.59 -1.62
CA TYR A 320 -9.60 19.95 -0.66
C TYR A 320 -8.96 20.21 0.70
N VAL A 321 -9.46 21.20 1.43
CA VAL A 321 -8.97 21.58 2.76
C VAL A 321 -10.07 21.28 3.77
N TYR A 322 -9.82 20.27 4.61
CA TYR A 322 -10.67 19.93 5.75
C TYR A 322 -10.05 20.48 7.02
N ARG A 323 -10.87 21.04 7.91
CA ARG A 323 -10.45 21.44 9.26
C ARG A 323 -10.83 20.37 10.26
N LEU A 324 -9.94 20.09 11.20
CA LEU A 324 -10.24 19.29 12.36
C LEU A 324 -11.04 20.12 13.37
N GLU A 325 -12.25 19.68 13.70
CA GLU A 325 -13.01 20.24 14.81
C GLU A 325 -12.54 19.54 16.10
N THR A 326 -11.76 20.25 16.92
CA THR A 326 -11.04 19.67 18.09
C THR A 326 -11.99 19.05 19.13
N GLU A 327 -13.19 19.63 19.31
CA GLU A 327 -14.18 19.14 20.27
C GLU A 327 -14.72 17.75 19.93
N THR A 328 -14.92 17.45 18.64
CA THR A 328 -15.50 16.19 18.16
C THR A 328 -14.46 15.24 17.56
N GLY A 329 -13.29 15.77 17.19
CA GLY A 329 -12.27 15.09 16.40
C GLY A 329 -12.81 14.66 15.03
N SER A 330 -13.68 15.47 14.42
CA SER A 330 -14.25 15.24 13.09
C SER A 330 -13.79 16.30 12.10
N PHE A 331 -13.73 15.96 10.83
CA PHE A 331 -13.31 16.86 9.76
C PHE A 331 -14.51 17.56 9.11
N THR A 332 -14.39 18.88 8.89
CA THR A 332 -15.36 19.66 8.12
C THR A 332 -14.68 20.28 6.89
N LEU A 333 -15.30 20.13 5.71
CA LEU A 333 -14.79 20.75 4.49
C LEU A 333 -14.91 22.27 4.62
N LYS A 334 -13.79 23.00 4.49
CA LYS A 334 -13.78 24.47 4.50
C LYS A 334 -13.78 25.02 3.10
N GLU A 335 -12.80 24.63 2.30
CA GLU A 335 -12.60 25.13 0.95
C GLU A 335 -11.77 24.17 0.10
N HIS A 336 -11.43 24.58 -1.11
CA HIS A 336 -10.43 23.95 -1.97
C HIS A 336 -9.39 24.99 -2.35
N LEU A 337 -8.13 24.56 -2.52
CA LEU A 337 -7.08 25.47 -2.95
C LEU A 337 -7.37 25.97 -4.37
N ASN A 338 -7.30 27.29 -4.55
CA ASN A 338 -7.68 27.92 -5.81
C ASN A 338 -6.43 28.19 -6.65
N VAL A 339 -6.24 27.37 -7.69
CA VAL A 339 -5.21 27.61 -8.70
C VAL A 339 -5.89 27.72 -10.06
N GLN A 340 -5.68 28.85 -10.73
CA GLN A 340 -6.00 28.96 -12.15
C GLN A 340 -4.92 28.24 -12.96
N VAL A 341 -5.03 26.91 -12.98
CA VAL A 341 -4.16 26.07 -13.78
C VAL A 341 -4.44 26.34 -15.25
N THR A 342 -3.44 26.80 -15.99
CA THR A 342 -3.58 27.09 -17.43
C THR A 342 -3.52 25.83 -18.30
N SER A 343 -2.90 24.76 -17.79
CA SER A 343 -2.78 23.46 -18.47
C SER A 343 -3.96 22.55 -18.16
N ARG A 344 -4.53 21.93 -19.19
CA ARG A 344 -5.70 21.04 -19.06
C ARG A 344 -5.40 19.72 -18.34
N PHE A 345 -4.14 19.33 -18.18
CA PHE A 345 -3.78 18.03 -17.62
C PHE A 345 -2.75 18.16 -16.49
N ALA A 346 -2.73 19.28 -15.79
CA ALA A 346 -1.66 19.58 -14.84
C ALA A 346 -1.57 18.60 -13.67
N ARG A 347 -2.69 17.97 -13.31
CA ARG A 347 -2.83 17.08 -12.15
C ARG A 347 -2.41 17.76 -10.85
N PHE A 348 -2.88 18.99 -10.63
CA PHE A 348 -2.68 19.72 -9.39
C PHE A 348 -3.23 18.91 -8.20
N GLY A 349 -2.44 18.77 -7.14
CA GLY A 349 -2.79 17.91 -6.01
C GLY A 349 -2.38 16.45 -6.18
N PHE A 350 -1.48 16.16 -7.13
CA PHE A 350 -0.87 14.83 -7.27
C PHE A 350 -0.01 14.47 -6.06
N THR A 351 0.68 15.46 -5.49
CA THR A 351 1.37 15.38 -4.21
C THR A 351 1.08 16.64 -3.41
N VAL A 352 0.97 16.49 -2.10
CA VAL A 352 0.77 17.58 -1.14
C VAL A 352 1.67 17.28 0.05
N ALA A 353 2.57 18.19 0.38
CA ALA A 353 3.50 18.00 1.48
C ALA A 353 3.47 19.23 2.39
N SER A 354 3.53 18.98 3.70
CA SER A 354 4.04 19.99 4.62
C SER A 354 5.52 20.22 4.32
N ILE A 355 5.92 21.49 4.28
CA ILE A 355 7.29 21.90 3.97
C ILE A 355 7.98 22.63 5.12
N GLY A 356 7.31 22.76 6.28
CA GLY A 356 7.79 23.56 7.40
C GLY A 356 7.49 25.06 7.22
N ASP A 357 8.05 25.88 8.10
CA ASP A 357 7.95 27.34 8.05
C ASP A 357 9.09 27.91 7.18
N ILE A 358 8.84 28.03 5.88
CA ILE A 358 9.88 28.40 4.92
C ILE A 358 10.12 29.93 4.87
N ASN A 359 9.24 30.72 5.49
CA ASN A 359 9.31 32.18 5.48
C ASN A 359 9.68 32.77 6.87
N GLY A 360 9.67 31.95 7.92
CA GLY A 360 9.99 32.29 9.30
C GLY A 360 8.84 32.96 10.07
N ASP A 361 7.60 32.95 9.60
CA ASP A 361 6.48 33.65 10.25
C ASP A 361 5.87 32.89 11.44
N GLY A 362 6.40 31.69 11.73
CA GLY A 362 5.99 30.81 12.81
C GLY A 362 4.83 29.87 12.45
N TYR A 363 4.43 29.82 11.17
CA TYR A 363 3.35 28.94 10.71
C TYR A 363 3.85 27.93 9.67
N GLU A 364 3.32 26.71 9.74
CA GLU A 364 3.67 25.66 8.79
C GLU A 364 3.10 25.96 7.39
N ASP A 365 3.97 25.91 6.38
CA ASP A 365 3.62 26.10 4.99
C ASP A 365 3.45 24.75 4.27
N ILE A 366 2.79 24.77 3.11
CA ILE A 366 2.62 23.57 2.27
C ILE A 366 3.10 23.80 0.84
N ALA A 367 3.47 22.69 0.19
CA ALA A 367 3.69 22.63 -1.24
C ALA A 367 2.72 21.65 -1.91
N VAL A 368 2.24 22.02 -3.10
CA VAL A 368 1.36 21.18 -3.93
C VAL A 368 1.99 20.97 -5.31
N GLY A 369 2.10 19.72 -5.73
CA GLY A 369 2.65 19.37 -7.03
C GLY A 369 1.60 19.32 -8.15
N ALA A 370 2.02 19.72 -9.34
CA ALA A 370 1.29 19.63 -10.60
C ALA A 370 2.25 19.09 -11.69
N PRO A 371 2.61 17.79 -11.64
CA PRO A 371 3.73 17.24 -12.40
C PRO A 371 3.54 17.24 -13.93
N LEU A 372 2.30 17.37 -14.40
CA LEU A 372 1.99 17.43 -15.83
C LEU A 372 1.68 18.86 -16.32
N GLU A 373 1.87 19.87 -15.47
CA GLU A 373 1.68 21.26 -15.87
C GLU A 373 2.70 21.68 -16.93
N ASP A 374 2.31 22.53 -17.88
CA ASP A 374 3.14 22.99 -19.00
C ASP A 374 3.68 21.87 -19.92
N GLN A 375 3.08 20.68 -19.89
CA GLN A 375 3.37 19.62 -20.85
C GLN A 375 2.82 19.99 -22.24
N LEU A 376 3.67 20.60 -23.05
CA LEU A 376 3.39 20.95 -24.45
C LEU A 376 4.10 19.98 -25.40
N PRO A 377 3.61 19.80 -26.64
CA PRO A 377 4.33 19.06 -27.67
C PRO A 377 5.75 19.62 -27.83
N ASN A 378 6.76 18.76 -27.74
CA ASN A 378 8.20 19.09 -27.78
C ASN A 378 8.76 19.84 -26.55
N SER A 379 8.01 19.94 -25.44
CA SER A 379 8.60 20.45 -24.20
C SER A 379 9.57 19.43 -23.61
N SER A 380 10.81 19.85 -23.38
CA SER A 380 11.81 19.05 -22.67
C SER A 380 11.69 19.17 -21.15
N SER A 381 10.94 20.16 -20.65
CA SER A 381 10.82 20.46 -19.23
C SER A 381 9.39 20.82 -18.86
N PHE A 382 8.78 20.10 -17.92
CA PHE A 382 7.40 20.32 -17.51
C PHE A 382 7.16 19.82 -16.08
N GLY A 383 6.07 20.27 -15.49
CA GLY A 383 5.75 20.11 -14.09
C GLY A 383 6.02 21.38 -13.29
N SER A 384 5.31 21.53 -12.18
CA SER A 384 5.40 22.69 -11.30
C SER A 384 5.06 22.31 -9.86
N ILE A 385 5.56 23.10 -8.92
CA ILE A 385 5.07 23.10 -7.54
C ILE A 385 4.51 24.47 -7.18
N TYR A 386 3.55 24.49 -6.27
CA TYR A 386 2.90 25.67 -5.74
C TYR A 386 3.08 25.73 -4.24
N ILE A 387 3.55 26.86 -3.73
CA ILE A 387 3.77 27.11 -2.32
C ILE A 387 2.59 27.91 -1.76
N PHE A 388 1.97 27.42 -0.69
CA PHE A 388 0.92 28.12 0.03
C PHE A 388 1.36 28.35 1.45
N ASN A 389 1.35 29.62 1.89
CA ASN A 389 1.80 29.93 3.24
C ASN A 389 0.71 29.71 4.30
N GLY A 390 1.14 29.33 5.49
CA GLY A 390 0.33 29.33 6.70
C GLY A 390 -0.07 30.74 7.15
N ASP A 391 -1.11 30.81 7.98
CA ASP A 391 -1.52 31.99 8.75
C ASP A 391 -2.44 31.54 9.88
N LYS A 392 -1.89 31.43 11.10
CA LYS A 392 -2.59 30.94 12.30
C LYS A 392 -2.95 29.46 12.16
N ASP A 393 -4.24 29.17 11.99
CA ASP A 393 -4.86 27.85 11.98
C ASP A 393 -5.43 27.51 10.60
N LYS A 394 -4.90 28.15 9.55
CA LYS A 394 -5.34 27.98 8.15
C LYS A 394 -4.18 28.15 7.17
N ILE A 395 -4.36 27.58 5.97
CA ILE A 395 -3.50 27.85 4.81
C ILE A 395 -4.13 28.96 3.97
N LYS A 396 -3.32 29.90 3.48
CA LYS A 396 -3.80 30.95 2.56
C LYS A 396 -4.29 30.32 1.25
N SER A 397 -5.45 30.72 0.76
CA SER A 397 -6.06 30.13 -0.43
C SER A 397 -5.34 30.44 -1.74
N SER A 398 -4.56 31.52 -1.78
CA SER A 398 -3.67 31.87 -2.89
C SER A 398 -2.24 31.41 -2.62
N PHE A 399 -1.62 30.77 -3.61
CA PHE A 399 -0.20 30.44 -3.54
C PHE A 399 0.65 31.71 -3.50
N SER A 400 1.75 31.69 -2.76
CA SER A 400 2.74 32.76 -2.69
C SER A 400 3.81 32.64 -3.79
N GLN A 401 4.10 31.41 -4.20
CA GLN A 401 5.06 31.14 -5.26
C GLN A 401 4.66 29.93 -6.09
N ARG A 402 4.87 30.01 -7.41
CA ARG A 402 4.85 28.86 -8.32
C ARG A 402 6.27 28.67 -8.84
N VAL A 403 6.80 27.46 -8.73
CA VAL A 403 8.14 27.10 -9.22
C VAL A 403 7.99 26.11 -10.36
N LYS A 404 8.42 26.50 -11.57
CA LYS A 404 8.30 25.66 -12.77
C LYS A 404 9.57 24.89 -13.04
N ALA A 405 9.45 23.68 -13.59
CA ALA A 405 10.58 22.87 -14.03
C ALA A 405 11.56 23.66 -14.94
N SER A 406 11.01 24.41 -15.89
CA SER A 406 11.76 25.19 -16.88
C SER A 406 12.51 26.39 -16.30
N GLU A 407 12.13 26.86 -15.12
CA GLU A 407 12.82 27.95 -14.40
C GLU A 407 14.02 27.44 -13.60
N ILE A 408 14.06 26.14 -13.29
CA ILE A 408 15.15 25.50 -12.54
C ILE A 408 16.23 24.98 -13.48
N SER A 409 15.86 24.09 -14.41
CA SER A 409 16.80 23.50 -15.36
C SER A 409 16.06 22.92 -16.56
N SER A 410 16.70 22.95 -17.73
CA SER A 410 16.23 22.21 -18.90
C SER A 410 16.31 20.71 -18.67
N GLY A 411 15.32 19.95 -19.15
CA GLY A 411 15.27 18.49 -19.10
C GLY A 411 14.47 17.92 -17.93
N LEU A 412 14.00 18.75 -16.99
CA LEU A 412 13.21 18.30 -15.84
C LEU A 412 11.78 17.95 -16.24
N GLN A 413 11.42 16.68 -16.18
CA GLN A 413 10.09 16.17 -16.53
C GLN A 413 9.37 15.66 -15.28
N TYR A 414 8.04 15.77 -15.23
CA TYR A 414 7.26 15.38 -14.06
C TYR A 414 7.71 16.06 -12.76
N PHE A 415 8.23 17.30 -12.86
CA PHE A 415 8.71 18.04 -11.69
C PHE A 415 7.56 18.30 -10.73
N GLY A 416 7.73 17.91 -9.47
CA GLY A 416 6.66 17.95 -8.47
C GLY A 416 5.83 16.67 -8.41
N GLN A 417 6.33 15.53 -8.91
CA GLN A 417 5.68 14.23 -8.72
C GLN A 417 5.80 13.68 -7.30
N SER A 418 6.80 14.15 -6.55
CA SER A 418 6.96 13.91 -5.12
C SER A 418 7.59 15.15 -4.48
N ILE A 419 7.17 15.48 -3.27
CA ILE A 419 7.70 16.61 -2.50
C ILE A 419 7.91 16.15 -1.06
N ALA A 420 9.01 16.59 -0.45
CA ALA A 420 9.21 16.47 1.00
C ALA A 420 9.95 17.72 1.49
N GLY A 421 9.49 18.30 2.60
CA GLY A 421 10.19 19.38 3.29
C GLY A 421 10.42 19.03 4.77
N GLY A 422 10.67 20.05 5.58
CA GLY A 422 10.87 19.89 7.03
C GLY A 422 12.32 19.65 7.46
N PHE A 423 13.28 19.64 6.54
CA PHE A 423 14.71 19.51 6.88
C PHE A 423 15.48 20.76 6.43
N ASP A 424 16.32 21.28 7.31
CA ASP A 424 17.24 22.38 7.03
C ASP A 424 18.60 21.80 6.60
N PHE A 425 18.92 21.81 5.30
CA PHE A 425 20.20 21.29 4.80
C PHE A 425 21.35 22.29 4.94
N THR A 426 21.05 23.57 5.17
CA THR A 426 22.03 24.65 5.28
C THR A 426 22.38 25.02 6.71
N ASN A 427 21.60 24.56 7.70
CA ASN A 427 21.63 24.99 9.09
C ASN A 427 21.46 26.52 9.23
N ASP A 428 20.63 27.14 8.38
CA ASP A 428 20.33 28.57 8.46
C ASP A 428 19.04 28.89 9.25
N GLY A 429 18.36 27.85 9.75
CA GLY A 429 17.16 27.95 10.56
C GLY A 429 15.86 27.95 9.76
N LEU A 430 15.92 27.88 8.42
CA LEU A 430 14.75 27.73 7.56
C LEU A 430 14.71 26.31 7.00
N GLN A 431 13.52 25.72 6.90
CA GLN A 431 13.40 24.41 6.26
C GLN A 431 13.52 24.53 4.74
N ASP A 432 14.15 23.53 4.13
CA ASP A 432 14.32 23.40 2.69
C ASP A 432 13.31 22.40 2.11
N ILE A 433 13.14 22.45 0.79
CA ILE A 433 12.19 21.62 0.05
C ILE A 433 12.95 20.71 -0.91
N THR A 434 12.62 19.42 -0.90
CA THR A 434 13.10 18.45 -1.89
C THR A 434 11.97 18.10 -2.85
N VAL A 435 12.26 18.10 -4.15
CA VAL A 435 11.26 17.91 -5.21
C VAL A 435 11.75 16.85 -6.19
N GLY A 436 10.94 15.80 -6.37
CA GLY A 436 11.17 14.76 -7.34
C GLY A 436 10.81 15.18 -8.77
N SER A 437 11.60 14.69 -9.71
CA SER A 437 11.38 14.75 -11.15
C SER A 437 11.82 13.41 -11.74
N LEU A 438 11.47 13.13 -12.99
CA LEU A 438 11.96 11.93 -13.67
C LEU A 438 13.49 11.93 -13.65
N GLU A 439 14.07 10.87 -13.07
CA GLU A 439 15.51 10.64 -12.93
C GLU A 439 16.28 11.67 -12.08
N ASN A 440 15.61 12.66 -11.48
CA ASN A 440 16.24 13.77 -10.77
C ASN A 440 15.56 14.09 -9.44
N VAL A 441 16.34 14.56 -8.47
CA VAL A 441 15.84 15.14 -7.21
C VAL A 441 16.46 16.52 -7.05
N ILE A 442 15.62 17.53 -6.84
CA ILE A 442 16.02 18.94 -6.73
C ILE A 442 15.86 19.35 -5.27
N VAL A 443 16.87 20.03 -4.71
CA VAL A 443 16.79 20.66 -3.40
C VAL A 443 16.64 22.17 -3.61
N LEU A 444 15.52 22.73 -3.17
CA LEU A 444 15.22 24.15 -3.17
C LEU A 444 15.45 24.69 -1.76
N ARG A 445 16.34 25.68 -1.65
CA ARG A 445 16.66 26.29 -0.36
C ARG A 445 15.79 27.49 -0.07
N SER A 446 15.33 27.59 1.16
CA SER A 446 14.60 28.76 1.63
C SER A 446 15.55 29.94 1.82
N ARG A 447 15.04 31.16 1.69
CA ARG A 447 15.83 32.40 1.85
C ARG A 447 15.20 33.25 2.95
N PRO A 448 16.01 33.87 3.83
CA PRO A 448 15.50 34.75 4.87
C PRO A 448 14.60 35.85 4.31
N VAL A 449 13.40 35.98 4.89
CA VAL A 449 12.46 37.04 4.59
C VAL A 449 12.64 38.18 5.59
N VAL A 450 12.68 39.41 5.08
CA VAL A 450 12.80 40.63 5.88
C VAL A 450 11.59 41.52 5.62
N HIS A 451 10.84 41.83 6.68
CA HIS A 451 9.71 42.74 6.62
C HIS A 451 10.13 44.15 7.02
N PHE A 452 9.91 45.13 6.14
CA PHE A 452 10.15 46.53 6.45
C PHE A 452 8.84 47.21 6.87
N LEU A 453 8.73 47.55 8.15
CA LEU A 453 7.67 48.40 8.66
C LEU A 453 8.03 49.86 8.41
N THR A 454 7.26 50.54 7.57
CA THR A 454 7.48 51.95 7.22
C THR A 454 6.57 52.86 8.03
N SER A 455 7.14 53.95 8.56
CA SER A 455 6.36 55.02 9.17
C SER A 455 6.86 56.37 8.67
N VAL A 456 5.94 57.24 8.25
CA VAL A 456 6.27 58.60 7.84
C VAL A 456 5.75 59.58 8.88
N ARG A 457 6.60 60.51 9.28
CA ARG A 457 6.22 61.65 10.15
C ARG A 457 6.53 62.95 9.42
N PHE A 458 5.60 63.89 9.47
CA PHE A 458 5.76 65.22 8.89
C PHE A 458 5.99 66.25 9.99
N ASN A 459 6.91 67.18 9.76
CA ASN A 459 7.11 68.34 10.62
C ASN A 459 7.17 69.62 9.76
N PRO A 460 6.25 70.58 9.97
CA PRO A 460 5.11 70.52 10.88
C PRO A 460 4.09 69.45 10.46
N ASP A 461 3.34 68.91 11.44
CA ASP A 461 2.29 67.90 11.20
C ASP A 461 1.10 68.46 10.40
N ARG A 462 1.00 69.80 10.30
CA ARG A 462 -0.05 70.55 9.60
C ARG A 462 0.52 71.81 8.98
N ILE A 463 0.04 72.17 7.78
CA ILE A 463 0.40 73.43 7.12
C ILE A 463 -0.66 74.48 7.46
N LEU A 464 -0.25 75.59 8.09
CA LEU A 464 -1.14 76.70 8.40
C LEU A 464 -1.23 77.66 7.20
N ILE A 465 -2.46 77.91 6.73
CA ILE A 465 -2.79 78.66 5.49
C ILE A 465 -2.24 80.10 5.50
N PHE A 466 -1.90 80.65 6.67
CA PHE A 466 -1.45 82.04 6.84
C PHE A 466 0.07 82.22 7.02
N GLN A 467 0.86 81.15 6.99
CA GLN A 467 2.33 81.23 7.06
C GLN A 467 2.95 81.00 5.68
N ASN A 468 3.60 82.04 5.14
CA ASN A 468 4.16 82.09 3.78
C ASN A 468 5.55 81.42 3.64
N ASN A 469 6.02 80.74 4.68
CA ASN A 469 7.26 79.96 4.67
C ASN A 469 7.00 78.69 5.48
N SER A 470 6.85 77.57 4.80
CA SER A 470 6.67 76.28 5.46
C SER A 470 7.50 75.23 4.74
N LEU A 471 8.80 75.17 5.10
CA LEU A 471 9.62 74.00 4.83
C LEU A 471 8.97 72.82 5.57
N VAL A 472 8.41 71.87 4.83
CA VAL A 472 7.89 70.62 5.39
C VAL A 472 8.99 69.59 5.31
N THR A 473 9.38 69.06 6.46
CA THR A 473 10.31 67.94 6.57
C THR A 473 9.51 66.67 6.74
N ALA A 474 9.82 65.64 5.95
CA ALA A 474 9.26 64.30 6.09
C ALA A 474 10.37 63.37 6.58
N GLU A 475 10.14 62.72 7.71
CA GLU A 475 11.00 61.69 8.26
C GLU A 475 10.38 60.32 7.92
N LEU A 476 11.08 59.56 7.08
CA LEU A 476 10.71 58.20 6.70
C LEU A 476 11.55 57.22 7.53
N CYS A 477 10.91 56.51 8.45
CA CYS A 477 11.56 55.48 9.26
C CYS A 477 11.24 54.09 8.70
N PHE A 478 12.26 53.24 8.58
CA PHE A 478 12.14 51.83 8.26
C PHE A 478 12.55 51.02 9.48
N ASN A 479 11.67 50.18 9.98
CA ASN A 479 12.00 49.19 11.00
C ASN A 479 12.02 47.81 10.36
N ALA A 480 13.20 47.19 10.29
CA ALA A 480 13.35 45.86 9.73
C ALA A 480 13.05 44.80 10.80
N VAL A 481 12.10 43.92 10.49
CA VAL A 481 11.78 42.75 11.31
C VAL A 481 12.17 41.52 10.49
N SER A 482 13.03 40.67 11.04
CA SER A 482 13.38 39.38 10.45
C SER A 482 13.20 38.31 11.52
N ALA A 483 12.66 37.17 11.12
CA ALA A 483 12.39 36.05 12.01
C ALA A 483 13.64 35.25 12.35
N VAL A 484 14.60 35.19 11.42
CA VAL A 484 15.89 34.52 11.63
C VAL A 484 16.92 35.57 12.06
N PRO A 485 17.69 35.36 13.14
CA PRO A 485 18.76 36.28 13.50
C PRO A 485 19.72 36.39 12.31
N VAL A 486 19.85 37.60 11.75
CA VAL A 486 20.81 37.88 10.69
C VAL A 486 22.19 37.50 11.22
N SER A 487 22.71 36.36 10.75
CA SER A 487 24.08 35.99 11.06
C SER A 487 24.98 37.06 10.48
N GLN A 488 25.87 37.61 11.31
CA GLN A 488 26.87 38.58 10.89
C GLN A 488 27.90 37.90 9.97
N GLN A 489 27.52 37.57 8.74
CA GLN A 489 28.47 37.22 7.69
C GLN A 489 28.07 37.95 6.41
N GLY A 490 28.84 39.01 6.12
CA GLY A 490 28.80 39.73 4.84
C GLY A 490 28.00 41.03 4.88
N ASN A 491 28.58 42.07 5.49
CA ASN A 491 28.21 43.45 5.15
C ASN A 491 28.68 43.73 3.73
N GLU A 492 27.90 43.35 2.72
CA GLU A 492 28.03 43.87 1.36
C GLU A 492 26.67 43.71 0.67
N TRP A 493 25.82 44.72 0.83
CA TRP A 493 24.63 44.91 0.01
C TRP A 493 24.96 46.02 -1.00
N GLU A 494 25.17 45.66 -2.27
CA GLU A 494 25.04 46.63 -3.37
C GLU A 494 23.55 46.80 -3.69
N LEU A 495 23.13 48.08 -3.75
CA LEU A 495 21.76 48.53 -4.02
C LEU A 495 21.29 48.25 -5.44
#